data_AF-A0A9X2M852-F1
#
_entry.id   AF-A0A9X2M852-F1
#
_cell.length_a   1.000
_cell.length_b   1.000
_cell.length_c   1.000
_cell.angle_alpha   90.00
_cell.angle_beta   90.00
_cell.angle_gamma   90.00
#
_symmetry.space_group_name_H-M   'P 1'
#
loop_
_entity.id
_entity.type
_entity.pdbx_description
1 polymer ?
#
loop_
_entity_poly.entity_id
_entity_poly.type
_entity_poly.pdbx_seq_one_letter_code
_entity_poly.pdbx_strand_id
1 'polypeptide(L)'
;MVKKFRNTMVVFLTLTLIISNLGSITYSFAQTNKVNQSITTDCKPDKVTNVQVAKKTSTCIKLQWSSVKCATGYRIYRSTMKNGIYRKIEEVCGKTTCYVDKDLDCGTNYYYKIRAFKKVGDKTCLGCPSDILDTTTCPAVVKFLNANCVSNSSIELDWQTVYRSSGYEVYRAISENGNYERIATLTDNGKTSFRDKNLRRGKKYYYKVRAFKELNGQICFGEYSDILDVCTEK
;
A
#
# COMPACT_ATOMS: atom_id res chain seq x y z
N MET A 1 -41.72 24.37 8.72
CA MET A 1 -42.09 24.08 7.32
C MET A 1 -41.37 22.81 6.88
N VAL A 2 -42.04 21.66 6.93
CA VAL A 2 -41.56 20.40 6.35
C VAL A 2 -42.66 19.91 5.41
N LYS A 3 -42.31 19.77 4.13
CA LYS A 3 -43.21 19.40 3.04
C LYS A 3 -43.71 17.96 3.22
N LYS A 4 -45.02 17.81 3.32
CA LYS A 4 -45.78 16.55 3.13
C LYS A 4 -45.57 16.06 1.70
N PHE A 5 -45.06 14.83 1.54
CA PHE A 5 -45.26 14.08 0.30
C PHE A 5 -46.50 13.19 0.45
N ARG A 6 -47.41 13.36 -0.51
CA ARG A 6 -48.69 12.65 -0.66
C ARG A 6 -48.43 11.17 -0.92
N ASN A 7 -49.16 10.29 -0.25
CA ASN A 7 -49.31 8.89 -0.65
C ASN A 7 -50.74 8.66 -1.12
N THR A 8 -50.81 8.03 -2.29
CA THR A 8 -51.95 7.80 -3.17
C THR A 8 -53.06 7.00 -2.49
N MET A 9 -54.29 7.51 -2.59
CA MET A 9 -55.52 6.88 -2.13
C MET A 9 -55.89 5.74 -3.10
N VAL A 10 -56.06 4.52 -2.59
CA VAL A 10 -56.64 3.40 -3.35
C VAL A 10 -58.14 3.34 -3.02
N VAL A 11 -58.96 3.64 -4.03
CA VAL A 11 -60.42 3.53 -4.02
C VAL A 11 -60.80 2.06 -4.24
N PHE A 12 -61.67 1.50 -3.39
CA PHE A 12 -62.36 0.23 -3.68
C PHE A 12 -63.87 0.49 -3.81
N LEU A 13 -64.44 0.01 -4.91
CA LEU A 13 -65.80 0.24 -5.38
C LEU A 13 -66.58 -1.09 -5.41
N THR A 14 -67.89 -0.99 -5.16
CA THR A 14 -68.99 -1.98 -5.37
C THR A 14 -69.12 -3.09 -4.32
N LEU A 15 -70.29 -3.66 -3.99
CA LEU A 15 -71.62 -3.72 -4.63
C LEU A 15 -72.66 -4.05 -3.51
N THR A 16 -73.88 -3.48 -3.55
CA THR A 16 -74.98 -3.83 -2.62
C THR A 16 -75.72 -5.09 -3.08
N LEU A 17 -75.85 -6.09 -2.20
CA LEU A 17 -76.72 -7.26 -2.40
C LEU A 17 -77.64 -7.43 -1.19
N ILE A 18 -78.96 -7.42 -1.42
CA ILE A 18 -79.99 -7.71 -0.42
C ILE A 18 -80.22 -9.22 -0.41
N ILE A 19 -79.94 -9.89 0.71
CA ILE A 19 -80.37 -11.27 0.97
C ILE A 19 -80.96 -11.35 2.39
N SER A 20 -82.16 -11.89 2.46
CA SER A 20 -82.91 -12.22 3.66
C SER A 20 -82.48 -13.56 4.27
N ASN A 21 -82.24 -13.53 5.59
CA ASN A 21 -82.42 -14.59 6.58
C ASN A 21 -81.36 -15.72 6.77
N LEU A 22 -80.98 -15.89 8.04
CA LEU A 22 -80.32 -16.99 8.78
C LEU A 22 -78.92 -17.47 8.38
N GLY A 23 -77.93 -17.00 9.14
CA GLY A 23 -76.60 -17.60 9.25
C GLY A 23 -75.56 -16.58 9.71
N SER A 24 -75.01 -16.75 10.91
CA SER A 24 -73.94 -15.89 11.44
C SER A 24 -72.69 -16.02 10.58
N ILE A 25 -72.42 -15.05 9.70
CA ILE A 25 -71.17 -14.97 8.94
C ILE A 25 -70.16 -14.21 9.80
N THR A 26 -69.18 -14.94 10.33
CA THR A 26 -67.99 -14.35 10.96
C THR A 26 -67.07 -13.81 9.87
N TYR A 27 -66.95 -12.48 9.78
CA TYR A 27 -65.94 -11.83 8.97
C TYR A 27 -64.62 -11.79 9.74
N SER A 28 -63.64 -12.58 9.33
CA SER A 28 -62.25 -12.44 9.75
C SER A 28 -61.59 -11.37 8.88
N PHE A 29 -61.38 -10.18 9.42
CA PHE A 29 -60.51 -9.18 8.79
C PHE A 29 -59.07 -9.53 9.12
N ALA A 30 -58.34 -10.09 8.15
CA ALA A 30 -56.88 -10.19 8.25
C ALA A 30 -56.29 -8.77 8.19
N GLN A 31 -55.89 -8.23 9.34
CA GLN A 31 -55.03 -7.06 9.37
C GLN A 31 -53.69 -7.42 8.74
N THR A 32 -53.44 -6.97 7.52
CA THR A 32 -52.09 -6.99 6.95
C THR A 32 -51.28 -5.93 7.68
N ASN A 33 -50.56 -6.38 8.72
CA ASN A 33 -49.49 -5.63 9.33
C ASN A 33 -48.45 -5.34 8.26
N LYS A 34 -48.50 -4.14 7.66
CA LYS A 34 -47.34 -3.55 7.02
C LYS A 34 -46.30 -3.36 8.11
N VAL A 35 -45.46 -4.36 8.27
CA VAL A 35 -44.20 -4.22 8.96
C VAL A 35 -43.43 -3.16 8.17
N ASN A 36 -43.55 -1.90 8.60
CA ASN A 36 -42.54 -0.89 8.33
C ASN A 36 -41.31 -1.36 9.12
N GLN A 37 -40.63 -2.36 8.59
CA GLN A 37 -39.26 -2.64 8.96
C GLN A 37 -38.51 -1.40 8.48
N SER A 38 -38.27 -0.48 9.41
CA SER A 38 -37.11 0.37 9.34
C SER A 38 -35.92 -0.59 9.26
N ILE A 39 -35.54 -0.98 8.04
CA ILE A 39 -34.24 -1.58 7.78
C ILE A 39 -33.27 -0.47 8.12
N THR A 40 -32.87 -0.42 9.39
CA THR A 40 -31.68 0.30 9.81
C THR A 40 -30.53 -0.43 9.15
N THR A 41 -30.30 -0.14 7.86
CA THR A 41 -29.08 -0.58 7.20
C THR A 41 -27.98 0.04 8.02
N ASP A 42 -27.22 -0.79 8.74
CA ASP A 42 -26.02 -0.35 9.41
C ASP A 42 -25.22 0.48 8.40
N CYS A 43 -25.05 1.72 8.79
CA CYS A 43 -24.45 2.73 7.95
C CYS A 43 -22.93 2.64 8.04
N LYS A 44 -22.37 1.95 9.03
CA LYS A 44 -20.94 1.89 9.28
C LYS A 44 -20.31 0.65 8.63
N PRO A 45 -19.37 0.82 7.69
CA PRO A 45 -18.60 -0.30 7.14
C PRO A 45 -17.74 -0.99 8.20
N ASP A 46 -17.50 -2.28 8.01
CA ASP A 46 -16.55 -3.06 8.81
C ASP A 46 -15.14 -2.49 8.76
N LYS A 47 -14.33 -2.87 9.75
CA LYS A 47 -12.90 -2.55 9.79
C LYS A 47 -12.20 -3.18 8.58
N VAL A 48 -11.34 -2.41 7.92
CA VAL A 48 -10.49 -2.92 6.84
C VAL A 48 -9.42 -3.84 7.45
N THR A 49 -9.27 -5.04 6.88
CA THR A 49 -8.32 -6.07 7.33
C THR A 49 -7.30 -6.41 6.24
N ASN A 50 -6.27 -7.19 6.59
CA ASN A 50 -5.18 -7.64 5.71
C ASN A 50 -4.50 -6.48 4.97
N VAL A 51 -4.32 -5.34 5.66
CA VAL A 51 -3.58 -4.20 5.12
C VAL A 51 -2.10 -4.56 5.09
N GLN A 52 -1.51 -4.57 3.89
CA GLN A 52 -0.14 -5.01 3.66
C GLN A 52 0.55 -4.20 2.55
N VAL A 53 1.87 -4.35 2.47
CA VAL A 53 2.68 -3.83 1.36
C VAL A 53 2.77 -4.89 0.27
N ALA A 54 2.19 -4.59 -0.89
CA ALA A 54 2.31 -5.46 -2.07
C ALA A 54 3.64 -5.25 -2.82
N LYS A 55 4.14 -4.01 -2.85
CA LYS A 55 5.43 -3.65 -3.46
C LYS A 55 5.92 -2.34 -2.87
N LYS A 56 7.23 -2.14 -2.79
CA LYS A 56 7.83 -0.84 -2.47
C LYS A 56 9.11 -0.61 -3.26
N THR A 57 9.42 0.65 -3.49
CA THR A 57 10.65 1.14 -4.10
C THR A 57 11.25 2.22 -3.21
N SER A 58 12.24 2.96 -3.72
CA SER A 58 12.80 4.12 -3.02
C SER A 58 11.80 5.27 -2.84
N THR A 59 10.81 5.40 -3.72
CA THR A 59 9.88 6.54 -3.73
C THR A 59 8.41 6.15 -3.75
N CYS A 60 8.09 4.85 -3.75
CA CYS A 60 6.71 4.38 -3.83
C CYS A 60 6.42 3.24 -2.84
N ILE A 61 5.19 3.20 -2.33
CA ILE A 61 4.65 2.08 -1.56
C ILE A 61 3.28 1.71 -2.15
N LYS A 62 3.15 0.47 -2.63
CA LYS A 62 1.87 -0.12 -3.04
C LYS A 62 1.24 -0.83 -1.85
N LEU A 63 0.13 -0.27 -1.38
CA LEU A 63 -0.73 -0.83 -0.35
C LEU A 63 -1.74 -1.79 -0.97
N GLN A 64 -2.11 -2.83 -0.23
CA GLN A 64 -3.19 -3.75 -0.58
C GLN A 64 -3.98 -4.12 0.68
N TRP A 65 -5.29 -4.35 0.54
CA TRP A 65 -6.18 -4.69 1.66
C TRP A 65 -7.36 -5.57 1.21
N SER A 66 -8.07 -6.17 2.17
CA SER A 66 -9.30 -6.92 1.91
C SER A 66 -10.48 -6.00 1.60
N SER A 67 -11.32 -6.37 0.63
CA SER A 67 -12.55 -5.65 0.33
C SER A 67 -13.53 -5.70 1.51
N VAL A 68 -14.15 -4.56 1.83
CA VAL A 68 -15.22 -4.45 2.83
C VAL A 68 -16.57 -4.42 2.11
N LYS A 69 -17.50 -5.29 2.53
CA LYS A 69 -18.84 -5.39 1.95
C LYS A 69 -19.58 -4.06 2.11
N CYS A 70 -20.31 -3.66 1.06
CA CYS A 70 -21.08 -2.42 1.03
C CYS A 70 -20.27 -1.12 1.18
N ALA A 71 -18.94 -1.16 1.11
CA ALA A 71 -18.12 0.05 1.10
C ALA A 71 -18.34 0.81 -0.22
N THR A 72 -18.68 2.10 -0.12
CA THR A 72 -18.66 3.01 -1.27
C THR A 72 -17.23 3.34 -1.68
N GLY A 73 -16.29 3.32 -0.72
CA GLY A 73 -14.88 3.53 -0.98
C GLY A 73 -14.01 3.40 0.26
N TYR A 74 -12.74 3.76 0.10
CA TYR A 74 -11.74 3.75 1.16
C TYR A 74 -11.03 5.08 1.23
N ARG A 75 -10.73 5.54 2.43
CA ARG A 75 -9.83 6.66 2.69
C ARG A 75 -8.51 6.12 3.21
N ILE A 76 -7.43 6.49 2.52
CA ILE A 76 -6.07 6.10 2.86
C ILE A 76 -5.44 7.27 3.62
N TYR A 77 -4.83 6.96 4.75
CA TYR A 77 -4.18 7.94 5.60
C TYR A 77 -2.72 7.56 5.84
N ARG A 78 -1.84 8.56 5.88
CA ARG A 78 -0.39 8.41 6.08
C ARG A 78 0.12 9.31 7.20
N SER A 79 1.13 8.84 7.92
CA SER A 79 1.93 9.59 8.89
C SER A 79 3.40 9.16 8.77
N THR A 80 4.34 10.03 9.18
CA THR A 80 5.76 9.70 9.38
C THR A 80 6.09 9.32 10.83
N MET A 81 5.07 9.32 11.71
CA MET A 81 5.18 8.96 13.11
C MET A 81 4.07 7.97 13.49
N LYS A 82 4.43 6.89 14.20
CA LYS A 82 3.51 5.79 14.58
C LYS A 82 2.24 6.30 15.26
N ASN A 83 2.43 7.19 16.25
CA ASN A 83 1.38 7.81 17.05
C ASN A 83 1.14 9.29 16.67
N GLY A 84 1.56 9.70 15.47
CA GLY A 84 1.41 11.07 14.99
C GLY A 84 0.05 11.36 14.36
N ILE A 85 -0.05 12.55 13.75
CA ILE A 85 -1.23 12.97 12.98
C ILE A 85 -1.22 12.29 11.62
N TYR A 86 -2.26 11.49 11.36
CA TYR A 86 -2.48 10.84 10.07
C TYR A 86 -3.26 11.75 9.13
N ARG A 87 -2.68 12.09 7.99
CA ARG A 87 -3.35 12.91 6.95
C ARG A 87 -3.96 12.01 5.90
N LYS A 88 -5.16 12.35 5.42
CA LYS A 88 -5.78 11.66 4.29
C LYS A 88 -4.97 11.98 3.04
N ILE A 89 -4.42 10.96 2.38
CA ILE A 89 -3.66 11.12 1.13
C ILE A 89 -4.50 10.77 -0.09
N GLU A 90 -5.52 9.91 0.07
CA GLU A 90 -6.39 9.51 -1.03
C GLU A 90 -7.77 9.04 -0.57
N GLU A 91 -8.77 9.13 -1.46
CA GLU A 91 -10.06 8.46 -1.39
C GLU A 91 -10.31 7.65 -2.68
N VAL A 92 -10.40 6.33 -2.58
CA VAL A 92 -10.64 5.43 -3.73
C VAL A 92 -12.03 4.78 -3.69
N CYS A 93 -12.53 4.31 -4.83
CA CYS A 93 -13.84 3.66 -4.93
C CYS A 93 -13.88 2.26 -4.28
N GLY A 94 -15.08 1.78 -3.95
CA GLY A 94 -15.29 0.55 -3.16
C GLY A 94 -14.79 -0.75 -3.79
N LYS A 95 -14.65 -0.77 -5.13
CA LYS A 95 -14.04 -1.90 -5.87
C LYS A 95 -12.51 -1.91 -5.81
N THR A 96 -11.89 -0.82 -5.37
CA THR A 96 -10.43 -0.69 -5.29
C THR A 96 -9.93 -1.31 -3.99
N THR A 97 -9.00 -2.25 -4.10
CA THR A 97 -8.34 -2.94 -2.97
C THR A 97 -6.83 -2.73 -2.93
N CYS A 98 -6.31 -1.81 -3.75
CA CYS A 98 -4.91 -1.40 -3.72
C CYS A 98 -4.73 0.08 -4.08
N TYR A 99 -3.63 0.68 -3.60
CA TYR A 99 -3.26 2.06 -3.89
C TYR A 99 -1.73 2.19 -3.92
N VAL A 100 -1.21 2.97 -4.86
CA VAL A 100 0.22 3.26 -4.95
C VAL A 100 0.45 4.67 -4.43
N ASP A 101 1.04 4.78 -3.25
CA ASP A 101 1.56 6.04 -2.75
C ASP A 101 2.90 6.34 -3.43
N LYS A 102 3.05 7.55 -3.96
CA LYS A 102 4.19 8.00 -4.78
C LYS A 102 4.87 9.19 -4.14
N ASP A 103 5.99 9.60 -4.73
CA ASP A 103 6.74 10.81 -4.35
C ASP A 103 7.15 10.80 -2.87
N LEU A 104 7.51 9.60 -2.38
CA LEU A 104 7.98 9.37 -1.02
C LEU A 104 9.48 9.60 -0.91
N ASP A 105 9.92 9.97 0.29
CA ASP A 105 11.33 10.10 0.61
C ASP A 105 11.96 8.72 0.76
N CYS A 106 13.12 8.52 0.14
CA CYS A 106 13.87 7.26 0.25
C CYS A 106 14.33 6.96 1.68
N GLY A 107 14.41 5.67 2.02
CA GLY A 107 14.79 5.17 3.34
C GLY A 107 13.93 5.69 4.50
N THR A 108 12.71 6.15 4.23
CA THR A 108 11.85 6.81 5.23
C THR A 108 10.74 5.88 5.69
N ASN A 109 10.49 5.88 7.00
CA ASN A 109 9.41 5.09 7.58
C ASN A 109 8.07 5.82 7.48
N TYR A 110 7.05 5.09 7.03
CA TYR A 110 5.69 5.57 6.87
C TYR A 110 4.72 4.63 7.57
N TYR A 111 3.68 5.23 8.12
CA TYR A 111 2.60 4.53 8.81
C TYR A 111 1.30 4.77 8.09
N TYR A 112 0.58 3.71 7.78
CA TYR A 112 -0.68 3.77 7.06
C TYR A 112 -1.85 3.27 7.89
N LYS A 113 -2.99 3.94 7.71
CA LYS A 113 -4.30 3.50 8.18
C LYS A 113 -5.30 3.62 7.03
N ILE A 114 -6.18 2.64 6.91
CA ILE A 114 -7.24 2.65 5.88
C ILE A 114 -8.60 2.57 6.56
N ARG A 115 -9.54 3.38 6.10
CA ARG A 115 -10.93 3.36 6.56
C ARG A 115 -11.86 3.13 5.39
N ALA A 116 -12.70 2.12 5.46
CA ALA A 116 -13.84 2.01 4.55
C ALA A 116 -14.88 3.09 4.90
N PHE A 117 -15.58 3.59 3.88
CA PHE A 117 -16.72 4.48 4.07
C PHE A 117 -17.91 4.05 3.21
N LYS A 118 -19.11 4.38 3.66
CA LYS A 118 -20.37 4.18 2.93
C LYS A 118 -21.08 5.51 2.82
N LYS A 119 -21.55 5.85 1.61
CA LYS A 119 -22.39 7.01 1.34
C LYS A 119 -23.84 6.54 1.27
N VAL A 120 -24.71 7.19 2.04
CA VAL A 120 -26.17 6.96 2.04
C VAL A 120 -26.84 8.31 1.93
N GLY A 121 -27.35 8.64 0.73
CA GLY A 121 -27.71 10.01 0.38
C GLY A 121 -26.51 10.94 0.57
N ASP A 122 -26.72 12.07 1.25
CA ASP A 122 -25.66 13.06 1.53
C ASP A 122 -24.79 12.71 2.74
N LYS A 123 -25.09 11.61 3.44
CA LYS A 123 -24.34 11.21 4.65
C LYS A 123 -23.19 10.27 4.30
N THR A 124 -22.01 10.54 4.86
CA THR A 124 -20.86 9.64 4.80
C THR A 124 -20.61 9.02 6.17
N CYS A 125 -20.67 7.70 6.24
CA CYS A 125 -20.39 6.94 7.45
C CYS A 125 -19.04 6.24 7.31
N LEU A 126 -18.16 6.45 8.28
CA LEU A 126 -16.79 5.91 8.28
C LEU A 126 -16.67 4.71 9.21
N GLY A 127 -16.09 3.63 8.71
CA GLY A 127 -15.66 2.48 9.50
C GLY A 127 -14.54 2.83 10.48
N CYS A 128 -14.24 1.87 11.36
CA CYS A 128 -13.05 1.94 12.21
C CYS A 128 -11.77 1.92 11.34
N PRO A 129 -10.69 2.58 11.77
CA PRO A 129 -9.40 2.45 11.09
C PRO A 129 -8.89 1.02 11.15
N SER A 130 -8.18 0.59 10.09
CA SER A 130 -7.36 -0.61 10.10
C SER A 130 -6.32 -0.57 11.22
N ASP A 131 -5.68 -1.71 11.46
CA ASP A 131 -4.42 -1.72 12.18
C ASP A 131 -3.37 -0.89 11.44
N ILE A 132 -2.37 -0.39 12.20
CA ILE A 132 -1.29 0.40 11.63
C ILE A 132 -0.41 -0.52 10.79
N LEU A 133 -0.27 -0.19 9.51
CA LEU A 133 0.78 -0.77 8.68
C LEU A 133 2.03 0.10 8.82
N ASP A 134 3.08 -0.48 9.39
CA ASP A 134 4.41 0.11 9.54
C ASP A 134 5.30 -0.36 8.39
N THR A 135 5.83 0.56 7.58
CA THR A 135 6.75 0.18 6.50
C THR A 135 7.66 1.32 6.06
N THR A 136 8.86 0.93 5.60
CA THR A 136 9.89 1.86 5.12
C THR A 136 10.15 1.69 3.63
N THR A 137 10.24 2.81 2.90
CA THR A 137 10.73 2.84 1.50
C THR A 137 12.15 2.31 1.39
N CYS A 138 12.53 1.80 0.22
CA CYS A 138 13.89 1.37 -0.02
C CYS A 138 14.88 2.56 0.00
N PRO A 139 16.18 2.31 0.20
CA PRO A 139 17.20 3.32 -0.05
C PRO A 139 17.19 3.82 -1.50
N ALA A 140 17.70 5.02 -1.73
CA ALA A 140 17.95 5.52 -3.07
C ALA A 140 19.02 4.67 -3.79
N VAL A 141 19.05 4.80 -5.12
CA VAL A 141 20.13 4.26 -5.95
C VAL A 141 21.47 4.85 -5.53
N VAL A 142 22.52 4.02 -5.52
CA VAL A 142 23.89 4.49 -5.30
C VAL A 142 24.32 5.32 -6.49
N LYS A 143 24.88 6.51 -6.23
CA LYS A 143 25.38 7.44 -7.24
C LYS A 143 26.89 7.58 -7.15
N PHE A 144 27.49 8.03 -8.25
CA PHE A 144 28.93 8.30 -8.35
C PHE A 144 29.77 7.08 -7.99
N LEU A 145 29.37 5.89 -8.45
CA LEU A 145 30.21 4.70 -8.33
C LEU A 145 31.43 4.87 -9.24
N ASN A 146 32.62 4.91 -8.65
CA ASN A 146 33.91 4.99 -9.33
C ASN A 146 34.77 3.78 -9.00
N ALA A 147 35.81 3.57 -9.82
CA ALA A 147 36.80 2.53 -9.61
C ALA A 147 38.19 3.08 -9.93
N ASN A 148 39.15 2.73 -9.08
CA ASN A 148 40.56 3.02 -9.26
C ASN A 148 41.35 1.72 -9.21
N CYS A 149 42.13 1.45 -10.25
CA CYS A 149 43.08 0.34 -10.24
C CYS A 149 44.20 0.69 -9.27
N VAL A 150 44.37 -0.14 -8.23
CA VAL A 150 45.43 0.10 -7.23
C VAL A 150 46.62 -0.83 -7.45
N SER A 151 46.40 -1.96 -8.13
CA SER A 151 47.47 -2.83 -8.59
C SER A 151 46.99 -3.70 -9.75
N ASN A 152 47.89 -4.53 -10.27
CA ASN A 152 47.57 -5.59 -11.23
C ASN A 152 46.58 -6.67 -10.72
N SER A 153 46.19 -6.63 -9.45
CA SER A 153 45.34 -7.64 -8.80
C SER A 153 44.34 -7.05 -7.79
N SER A 154 44.18 -5.72 -7.77
CA SER A 154 43.21 -5.06 -6.90
C SER A 154 42.61 -3.80 -7.50
N ILE A 155 41.33 -3.59 -7.20
CA ILE A 155 40.53 -2.44 -7.63
C ILE A 155 39.88 -1.87 -6.37
N GLU A 156 40.03 -0.56 -6.15
CA GLU A 156 39.27 0.18 -5.14
C GLU A 156 38.02 0.76 -5.79
N LEU A 157 36.87 0.50 -5.18
CA LEU A 157 35.59 1.10 -5.54
C LEU A 157 35.23 2.16 -4.51
N ASP A 158 34.65 3.27 -4.96
CA ASP A 158 34.09 4.30 -4.09
C ASP A 158 32.75 4.81 -4.63
N TRP A 159 31.89 5.30 -3.75
CA TRP A 159 30.58 5.85 -4.12
C TRP A 159 30.08 6.89 -3.14
N GLN A 160 29.01 7.60 -3.48
CA GLN A 160 28.38 8.56 -2.57
C GLN A 160 27.54 7.86 -1.49
N THR A 161 27.60 8.36 -0.25
CA THR A 161 26.74 7.90 0.85
C THR A 161 25.25 7.97 0.49
N VAL A 162 24.52 6.88 0.70
CA VAL A 162 23.06 6.84 0.54
C VAL A 162 22.38 7.15 1.87
N TYR A 163 21.61 8.24 1.88
CA TYR A 163 20.88 8.72 3.06
C TYR A 163 19.98 7.62 3.65
N ARG A 164 19.99 7.49 4.98
CA ARG A 164 19.16 6.54 5.75
C ARG A 164 19.33 5.06 5.40
N SER A 165 20.36 4.67 4.64
CA SER A 165 20.73 3.28 4.42
C SER A 165 21.33 2.65 5.69
N SER A 166 21.26 1.32 5.77
CA SER A 166 21.96 0.50 6.78
C SER A 166 23.30 -0.02 6.27
N GLY A 167 23.55 0.06 4.96
CA GLY A 167 24.74 -0.51 4.35
C GLY A 167 24.64 -0.68 2.84
N TYR A 168 25.63 -1.37 2.28
CA TYR A 168 25.77 -1.61 0.84
C TYR A 168 26.07 -3.07 0.54
N GLU A 169 25.63 -3.54 -0.62
CA GLU A 169 26.09 -4.79 -1.22
C GLU A 169 26.83 -4.49 -2.51
N VAL A 170 28.02 -5.05 -2.64
CA VAL A 170 28.89 -4.90 -3.82
C VAL A 170 28.83 -6.17 -4.63
N TYR A 171 28.57 -6.02 -5.93
CA TYR A 171 28.49 -7.12 -6.87
C TYR A 171 29.53 -6.99 -7.98
N ARG A 172 30.02 -8.12 -8.48
CA ARG A 172 30.99 -8.21 -9.56
C ARG A 172 30.61 -9.25 -10.61
N ALA A 173 30.89 -8.97 -11.88
CA ALA A 173 30.81 -9.90 -12.99
C ALA A 173 32.07 -9.82 -13.88
N ILE A 174 32.25 -10.82 -14.73
CA ILE A 174 33.32 -10.88 -15.76
C ILE A 174 32.84 -10.46 -17.16
N SER A 175 31.56 -10.13 -17.30
CA SER A 175 30.93 -9.57 -18.50
C SER A 175 29.79 -8.64 -18.10
N GLU A 176 29.49 -7.65 -18.94
CA GLU A 176 28.49 -6.61 -18.66
C GLU A 176 27.09 -7.17 -18.39
N ASN A 177 26.65 -8.12 -19.22
CA ASN A 177 25.36 -8.80 -19.08
C ASN A 177 25.51 -10.17 -18.41
N GLY A 178 26.61 -10.38 -17.68
CA GLY A 178 26.94 -11.64 -17.04
C GLY A 178 26.20 -11.89 -15.73
N ASN A 179 26.50 -13.03 -15.11
CA ASN A 179 26.07 -13.30 -13.74
C ASN A 179 26.89 -12.44 -12.76
N TYR A 180 26.20 -11.62 -11.98
CA TYR A 180 26.81 -10.79 -10.94
C TYR A 180 26.79 -11.53 -9.60
N GLU A 181 27.96 -11.73 -9.01
CA GLU A 181 28.12 -12.33 -7.69
C GLU A 181 28.30 -11.24 -6.64
N ARG A 182 27.66 -11.39 -5.48
CA ARG A 182 27.89 -10.52 -4.34
C ARG A 182 29.25 -10.83 -3.72
N ILE A 183 30.16 -9.87 -3.76
CA ILE A 183 31.51 -10.01 -3.22
C ILE A 183 31.69 -9.35 -1.85
N ALA A 184 30.77 -8.46 -1.46
CA ALA A 184 30.78 -7.84 -0.14
C ALA A 184 29.39 -7.42 0.33
N THR A 185 29.21 -7.44 1.65
CA THR A 185 28.13 -6.78 2.37
C THR A 185 28.75 -5.88 3.44
N LEU A 186 28.52 -4.58 3.32
CA LEU A 186 29.03 -3.57 4.24
C LEU A 186 27.86 -3.10 5.11
N THR A 187 27.82 -3.50 6.38
CA THR A 187 26.70 -3.22 7.31
C THR A 187 26.85 -1.90 8.06
N ASP A 188 27.44 -0.91 7.40
CA ASP A 188 27.70 0.42 7.92
C ASP A 188 27.52 1.43 6.79
N ASN A 189 26.69 2.43 6.99
CA ASN A 189 26.36 3.42 5.97
C ASN A 189 27.50 4.39 5.69
N GLY A 190 28.47 4.52 6.60
CA GLY A 190 29.70 5.29 6.43
C GLY A 190 30.74 4.59 5.57
N LYS A 191 30.61 3.28 5.32
CA LYS A 191 31.50 2.53 4.44
C LYS A 191 31.13 2.72 2.98
N THR A 192 31.68 3.77 2.40
CA THR A 192 31.45 4.16 0.99
C THR A 192 32.61 3.80 0.06
N SER A 193 33.47 2.89 0.48
CA SER A 193 34.49 2.30 -0.39
C SER A 193 34.65 0.81 -0.13
N PHE A 194 35.18 0.10 -1.13
CA PHE A 194 35.49 -1.31 -1.04
C PHE A 194 36.67 -1.68 -1.94
N ARG A 195 37.66 -2.35 -1.36
CA ARG A 195 38.79 -2.91 -2.10
C ARG A 195 38.53 -4.35 -2.52
N ASP A 196 38.33 -4.56 -3.80
CA ASP A 196 38.34 -5.89 -4.40
C ASP A 196 39.79 -6.36 -4.63
N LYS A 197 40.10 -7.58 -4.21
CA LYS A 197 41.46 -8.15 -4.19
C LYS A 197 41.46 -9.51 -4.90
N ASN A 198 42.66 -10.04 -5.15
CA ASN A 198 42.88 -11.34 -5.79
C ASN A 198 42.31 -11.41 -7.22
N LEU A 199 42.37 -10.28 -7.93
CA LEU A 199 41.94 -10.17 -9.31
C LEU A 199 43.02 -10.68 -10.28
N ARG A 200 42.57 -11.15 -11.45
CA ARG A 200 43.48 -11.55 -12.51
C ARG A 200 44.01 -10.31 -13.23
N ARG A 201 45.30 -10.30 -13.50
CA ARG A 201 46.02 -9.24 -14.24
C ARG A 201 45.47 -9.06 -15.66
N GLY A 202 45.37 -7.81 -16.10
CA GLY A 202 44.87 -7.44 -17.43
C GLY A 202 43.44 -7.90 -17.74
N LYS A 203 42.59 -8.09 -16.74
CA LYS A 203 41.19 -8.51 -16.91
C LYS A 203 40.23 -7.36 -16.62
N LYS A 204 39.18 -7.29 -17.43
CA LYS A 204 38.04 -6.39 -17.24
C LYS A 204 37.05 -7.00 -16.26
N TYR A 205 36.60 -6.20 -15.31
CA TYR A 205 35.59 -6.54 -14.33
C TYR A 205 34.46 -5.51 -14.39
N TYR A 206 33.26 -5.96 -14.07
CA TYR A 206 32.06 -5.14 -14.04
C TYR A 206 31.49 -5.13 -12.63
N TYR A 207 31.17 -3.95 -12.12
CA TYR A 207 30.70 -3.75 -10.77
C TYR A 207 29.35 -3.03 -10.76
N LYS A 208 28.53 -3.36 -9.76
CA LYS A 208 27.36 -2.59 -9.39
C LYS A 208 27.17 -2.66 -7.89
N VAL A 209 26.67 -1.58 -7.31
CA VAL A 209 26.46 -1.46 -5.87
C VAL A 209 25.01 -1.10 -5.62
N ARG A 210 24.40 -1.70 -4.59
CA ARG A 210 23.09 -1.27 -4.10
C ARG A 210 23.14 -1.02 -2.61
N ALA A 211 22.42 0.00 -2.16
CA ALA A 211 22.20 0.23 -0.74
C ALA A 211 21.05 -0.66 -0.23
N PHE A 212 21.10 -1.03 1.05
CA PHE A 212 19.99 -1.69 1.72
C PHE A 212 19.65 -0.97 3.02
N LYS A 213 18.44 -1.18 3.51
CA LYS A 213 18.01 -0.74 4.82
C LYS A 213 17.35 -1.87 5.57
N GLU A 214 17.73 -2.02 6.82
CA GLU A 214 17.14 -2.97 7.76
C GLU A 214 16.34 -2.20 8.82
N LEU A 215 15.08 -2.57 9.01
CA LEU A 215 14.23 -2.06 10.07
C LEU A 215 13.37 -3.19 10.61
N ASN A 216 13.41 -3.42 11.93
CA ASN A 216 12.63 -4.47 12.61
C ASN A 216 12.82 -5.87 11.99
N GLY A 217 14.04 -6.22 11.60
CA GLY A 217 14.37 -7.50 10.96
C GLY A 217 13.92 -7.63 9.50
N GLN A 218 13.33 -6.59 8.90
CA GLN A 218 12.99 -6.54 7.49
C GLN A 218 14.05 -5.76 6.71
N ILE A 219 14.55 -6.36 5.62
CA ILE A 219 15.49 -5.71 4.71
C ILE A 219 14.75 -5.25 3.46
N CYS A 220 14.98 -4.00 3.07
CA CYS A 220 14.59 -3.50 1.76
C CYS A 220 15.84 -3.06 0.97
N PHE A 221 15.93 -3.53 -0.27
CA PHE A 221 17.03 -3.21 -1.18
C PHE A 221 16.64 -2.04 -2.07
N GLY A 222 17.56 -1.09 -2.22
CA GLY A 222 17.49 -0.09 -3.28
C GLY A 222 17.79 -0.72 -4.64
N GLU A 223 17.53 0.05 -5.69
CA GLU A 223 17.96 -0.30 -7.05
C GLU A 223 19.49 -0.38 -7.12
N TYR A 224 19.99 -1.17 -8.06
CA TYR A 224 21.42 -1.19 -8.38
C TYR A 224 21.85 0.15 -8.99
N SER A 225 23.09 0.57 -8.71
CA SER A 225 23.77 1.60 -9.48
C SER A 225 23.84 1.23 -10.95
N ASP A 226 24.19 2.21 -11.78
CA ASP A 226 24.70 1.94 -13.12
C ASP A 226 25.89 0.98 -13.04
N ILE A 227 26.07 0.20 -14.11
CA ILE A 227 27.19 -0.73 -14.23
C ILE A 227 28.46 0.08 -14.46
N LEU A 228 29.47 -0.16 -13.64
CA LEU A 228 30.81 0.36 -13.82
C LEU A 228 31.73 -0.75 -14.34
N ASP A 229 32.56 -0.46 -15.33
CA ASP A 229 33.61 -1.39 -15.77
C ASP A 229 35.01 -0.81 -15.56
N VAL A 230 35.97 -1.70 -15.35
CA VAL A 230 37.36 -1.34 -15.06
C VAL A 230 38.30 -2.52 -15.32
N CYS A 231 39.49 -2.24 -15.84
CA CYS A 231 40.51 -3.25 -16.14
C CYS A 231 41.65 -3.19 -15.13
N THR A 232 42.03 -4.32 -14.54
CA THR A 232 43.28 -4.39 -13.76
C THR A 232 44.48 -4.01 -14.63
N GLU A 233 45.52 -3.46 -14.00
CA GLU A 233 46.75 -3.10 -14.72
C GLU A 233 47.36 -4.31 -15.43
N LYS A 234 48.01 -4.03 -16.56
CA LYS A 234 48.61 -5.05 -17.43
C LYS A 234 49.90 -5.60 -16.93
#